data_AF-A0A7R8ZTU2-F1
#
_entry.id   AF-A0A7R8ZTU2-F1
#
_cell.length_a   1.000
_cell.length_b   1.000
_cell.length_c   1.000
_cell.angle_alpha   90.00
_cell.angle_beta   90.00
_cell.angle_gamma   90.00
#
_symmetry.space_group_name_H-M   'P 1'
#
loop_
_entity.id
_entity.type
_entity.pdbx_description
1 polymer ?
#
loop_
_entity_poly.entity_id
_entity_poly.type
_entity_poly.pdbx_seq_one_letter_code
_entity_poly.pdbx_strand_id
1 'polypeptide(L)'
;MSGDENSSSPLLKDVKAALNIKDEFCDPHNSSNCFYYNSQIRHDLLPFQQGIARDVIEDARSQGVTYKLIDHQLYREKTCTFPARCEGVEYFLLRLAAELPDLEFVLNDYDWPRVHVNTRRKAKVETSPLPVFSFSKTLDYHDIIYPAWSFWAGGPAISLYPKGIGRWNQLREQITESSKEFPWEKKKSIG
;
A
#
# COMPACT_ATOMS: atom_id res chain seq x y z
N MET A 1 -19.16 32.76 41.51
CA MET A 1 -19.06 32.88 40.03
C MET A 1 -18.68 31.50 39.52
N SER A 2 -19.69 30.73 39.15
CA SER A 2 -19.59 29.39 38.57
C SER A 2 -18.92 29.52 37.20
N GLY A 3 -17.67 29.07 37.10
CA GLY A 3 -16.99 28.95 35.83
C GLY A 3 -17.62 27.79 35.05
N ASP A 4 -18.11 28.08 33.85
CA ASP A 4 -18.70 27.09 32.96
C ASP A 4 -17.69 25.97 32.65
N GLU A 5 -17.90 24.79 33.22
CA GLU A 5 -17.20 23.54 32.89
C GLU A 5 -17.60 22.98 31.50
N ASN A 6 -18.34 23.73 30.68
CA ASN A 6 -19.14 23.14 29.60
C ASN A 6 -18.79 23.59 28.17
N SER A 7 -17.54 24.00 27.89
CA SER A 7 -17.08 24.26 26.52
C SER A 7 -15.79 23.50 26.22
N SER A 8 -15.90 22.20 25.98
CA SER A 8 -14.79 21.45 25.36
C SER A 8 -14.57 21.99 23.95
N SER A 9 -13.34 22.36 23.60
CA SER A 9 -13.01 22.80 22.24
C SER A 9 -13.48 21.77 21.20
N PRO A 10 -13.86 22.19 19.98
CA PRO A 10 -14.24 21.26 18.91
C PRO A 10 -13.22 20.13 18.71
N LEU A 11 -11.93 20.48 18.74
CA LEU A 11 -10.83 19.51 18.67
C LEU A 11 -10.87 18.47 19.80
N LEU A 12 -11.12 18.90 21.04
CA LEU A 12 -11.20 17.96 22.17
C LEU A 12 -12.41 17.02 22.06
N LYS A 13 -13.51 17.51 21.50
CA LYS A 13 -14.69 16.67 21.19
C LYS A 13 -14.35 15.62 20.14
N ASP A 14 -13.65 16.01 19.08
CA ASP A 14 -13.25 15.10 18.00
C ASP A 14 -12.26 14.05 18.50
N VAL A 15 -11.27 14.42 19.31
CA VAL A 15 -10.33 13.48 19.95
C VAL A 15 -11.07 12.47 20.83
N LYS A 16 -12.00 12.94 21.68
CA LYS A 16 -12.81 12.04 22.53
C LYS A 16 -13.70 11.11 21.69
N ALA A 17 -14.28 11.61 20.60
CA ALA A 17 -15.07 10.79 19.70
C ALA A 17 -14.22 9.69 19.05
N ALA A 18 -13.01 10.02 18.56
CA ALA A 18 -12.09 9.06 17.96
C ALA A 18 -11.62 7.98 18.95
N LEU A 19 -11.31 8.35 20.20
CA LEU A 19 -10.91 7.39 21.25
C LEU A 19 -12.04 6.43 21.66
N ASN A 20 -13.29 6.82 21.45
CA ASN A 20 -14.46 5.98 21.74
C ASN A 20 -14.83 5.03 20.59
N ILE A 21 -14.13 5.12 19.44
CA ILE A 21 -14.28 4.13 18.37
C ILE A 21 -13.68 2.82 18.89
N LYS A 22 -14.55 1.86 19.22
CA LYS A 22 -14.17 0.47 19.45
C LYS A 22 -13.83 -0.16 18.11
N ASP A 23 -12.63 0.10 17.61
CA ASP A 23 -12.07 -0.81 16.62
C ASP A 23 -11.70 -2.10 17.35
N GLU A 24 -12.12 -3.24 16.81
CA GLU A 24 -11.56 -4.53 17.17
C GLU A 24 -10.10 -4.54 16.70
N PHE A 25 -9.23 -3.89 17.48
CA PHE A 25 -7.80 -4.04 17.32
C PHE A 25 -7.49 -5.50 17.60
N CYS A 26 -7.25 -6.20 16.51
CA CYS A 26 -6.38 -7.35 16.47
C CYS A 26 -5.29 -7.27 17.55
N ASP A 27 -5.26 -8.25 18.45
CA ASP A 27 -4.23 -8.37 19.48
C ASP A 27 -2.94 -8.94 18.83
N PRO A 28 -1.82 -8.21 18.82
CA PRO A 28 -0.57 -8.70 18.26
C PRO A 28 -0.01 -9.92 19.01
N HIS A 29 -0.50 -10.21 20.22
CA HIS A 29 -0.09 -11.36 21.04
C HIS A 29 -0.99 -12.59 20.87
N ASN A 30 -2.14 -12.47 20.18
CA ASN A 30 -3.08 -13.56 19.95
C ASN A 30 -3.42 -13.67 18.45
N SER A 31 -2.40 -14.01 17.67
CA SER A 31 -2.29 -13.68 16.24
C SER A 31 -2.63 -14.81 15.27
N SER A 32 -3.26 -15.90 15.70
CA SER A 32 -3.53 -17.02 14.78
C SER A 32 -4.54 -16.70 13.67
N ASN A 33 -5.38 -15.66 13.84
CA ASN A 33 -6.40 -15.25 12.84
C ASN A 33 -6.50 -13.74 12.61
N CYS A 34 -5.53 -12.96 13.09
CA CYS A 34 -5.55 -11.53 12.89
C CYS A 34 -4.89 -11.12 11.57
N PHE A 35 -5.66 -10.48 10.68
CA PHE A 35 -5.14 -9.88 9.45
C PHE A 35 -5.52 -8.39 9.39
N TYR A 36 -4.70 -7.53 10.02
CA TYR A 36 -4.93 -6.08 10.14
C TYR A 36 -5.33 -5.38 8.83
N TYR A 37 -4.78 -5.81 7.70
CA TYR A 37 -4.96 -5.16 6.39
C TYR A 37 -5.93 -5.90 5.45
N ASN A 38 -6.63 -6.93 5.94
CA ASN A 38 -7.49 -7.77 5.09
C ASN A 38 -8.75 -7.05 4.61
N SER A 39 -9.28 -6.10 5.40
CA SER A 39 -10.39 -5.25 4.96
C SER A 39 -10.03 -4.48 3.68
N GLN A 40 -8.82 -3.92 3.61
CA GLN A 40 -8.31 -3.23 2.43
C GLN A 40 -8.16 -4.20 1.25
N ILE A 41 -7.52 -5.35 1.47
CA ILE A 41 -7.32 -6.36 0.41
C ILE A 41 -8.67 -6.82 -0.16
N ARG A 42 -9.65 -7.14 0.71
CA ARG A 42 -11.00 -7.53 0.28
C ARG A 42 -11.71 -6.44 -0.47
N HIS A 43 -11.63 -5.20 0.01
CA HIS A 43 -12.24 -4.06 -0.65
C HIS A 43 -11.68 -3.85 -2.07
N ASP A 44 -10.36 -3.95 -2.22
CA ASP A 44 -9.67 -3.76 -3.50
C ASP A 44 -9.95 -4.89 -4.49
N LEU A 45 -10.12 -6.12 -4.00
CA LEU A 45 -10.42 -7.28 -4.84
C LEU A 45 -11.91 -7.47 -5.16
N LEU A 46 -12.81 -6.82 -4.41
CA LEU A 46 -14.27 -6.94 -4.57
C LEU A 46 -14.75 -6.67 -6.01
N PRO A 47 -14.24 -5.67 -6.75
CA PRO A 47 -14.67 -5.44 -8.14
C PRO A 47 -14.34 -6.61 -9.09
N PHE A 48 -13.44 -7.50 -8.71
CA PHE A 48 -12.95 -8.62 -9.51
C PHE A 48 -13.51 -9.98 -9.04
N GLN A 49 -14.53 -9.98 -8.17
CA GLN A 49 -15.10 -11.20 -7.58
C GLN A 49 -15.69 -12.19 -8.61
N GLN A 50 -16.03 -11.72 -9.82
CA GLN A 50 -16.51 -12.56 -10.93
C GLN A 50 -15.37 -13.20 -11.73
N GLY A 51 -14.12 -12.99 -11.31
CA GLY A 51 -12.92 -13.45 -11.99
C GLY A 51 -12.30 -12.38 -12.88
N ILE A 52 -11.05 -12.65 -13.29
CA ILE A 52 -10.27 -11.81 -14.18
C ILE A 52 -9.94 -12.65 -15.43
N ALA A 53 -10.52 -12.27 -16.56
CA ALA A 53 -10.27 -12.95 -17.83
C ALA A 53 -8.94 -12.51 -18.45
N ARG A 54 -8.37 -13.35 -19.33
CA ARG A 54 -7.06 -13.11 -19.96
C ARG A 54 -7.03 -11.82 -20.77
N ASP A 55 -8.08 -11.52 -21.52
CA ASP A 55 -8.22 -10.29 -22.30
C ASP A 55 -8.21 -9.04 -21.41
N VAL A 56 -8.80 -9.11 -20.21
CA VAL A 56 -8.76 -8.02 -19.22
C VAL A 56 -7.34 -7.75 -18.73
N ILE A 57 -6.53 -8.80 -18.54
CA ILE A 57 -5.10 -8.65 -18.21
C ILE A 57 -4.33 -8.04 -19.39
N GLU A 58 -4.58 -8.51 -20.61
CA GLU A 58 -3.93 -7.97 -21.81
C GLU A 58 -4.23 -6.47 -22.00
N ASP A 59 -5.46 -6.03 -21.77
CA ASP A 59 -5.83 -4.61 -21.75
C ASP A 59 -5.07 -3.82 -20.66
N ALA A 60 -4.86 -4.44 -19.50
CA ALA A 60 -4.20 -3.82 -18.35
C ALA A 60 -2.71 -3.58 -18.57
N ARG A 61 -2.03 -4.34 -19.45
CA ARG A 61 -0.56 -4.26 -19.65
C ARG A 61 -0.06 -2.84 -19.93
N SER A 62 -0.85 -2.05 -20.65
CA SER A 62 -0.54 -0.64 -20.95
C SER A 62 -0.45 0.28 -19.71
N GLN A 63 -0.83 -0.22 -18.53
CA GLN A 63 -0.88 0.55 -17.28
C GLN A 63 0.29 0.31 -16.34
N GLY A 64 1.22 -0.61 -16.68
CA GLY A 64 2.34 -0.90 -15.80
C GLY A 64 3.29 -1.96 -16.37
N VAL A 65 4.02 -2.61 -15.48
CA VAL A 65 4.96 -3.69 -15.78
C VAL A 65 4.29 -5.02 -15.50
N THR A 66 4.25 -5.90 -16.50
CA THR A 66 3.62 -7.22 -16.35
C THR A 66 4.58 -8.20 -15.70
N TYR A 67 4.11 -8.87 -14.64
CA TYR A 67 4.78 -9.98 -13.97
C TYR A 67 4.01 -11.27 -14.17
N LYS A 68 4.73 -12.39 -14.25
CA LYS A 68 4.19 -13.74 -14.28
C LYS A 68 4.92 -14.60 -13.28
N LEU A 69 4.19 -15.43 -12.55
CA LEU A 69 4.75 -16.56 -11.83
C LEU A 69 4.29 -17.82 -12.55
N ILE A 70 5.24 -18.63 -13.01
CA ILE A 70 4.97 -19.90 -13.71
C ILE A 70 5.92 -20.93 -13.14
N ASP A 71 5.40 -22.06 -12.66
CA ASP A 71 6.20 -23.13 -12.03
C ASP A 71 7.17 -22.57 -10.98
N HIS A 72 6.64 -21.71 -10.10
CA HIS A 72 7.37 -21.02 -9.03
C HIS A 72 8.54 -20.14 -9.48
N GLN A 73 8.63 -19.80 -10.78
CA GLN A 73 9.63 -18.89 -11.33
C GLN A 73 8.99 -17.55 -11.69
N LEU A 74 9.64 -16.48 -11.23
CA LEU A 74 9.20 -15.11 -11.48
C LEU A 74 9.75 -14.62 -12.83
N TYR A 75 8.85 -14.24 -13.72
CA TYR A 75 9.13 -13.58 -14.98
C TYR A 75 8.55 -12.16 -14.95
N ARG A 76 9.19 -11.26 -15.68
CA ARG A 76 8.75 -9.89 -15.84
C ARG A 76 8.98 -9.44 -17.27
N GLU A 77 8.16 -8.51 -17.74
CA GLU A 77 8.49 -7.72 -18.93
C GLU A 77 9.90 -7.12 -18.82
N LYS A 78 10.58 -7.06 -19.96
CA LYS A 78 11.96 -6.57 -20.04
C LYS A 78 12.08 -5.15 -19.50
N THR A 79 11.13 -4.30 -19.87
CA THR A 79 11.13 -2.89 -19.50
C THR A 79 10.44 -2.68 -18.15
N CYS A 80 11.13 -2.00 -17.24
CA CYS A 80 10.56 -1.39 -16.05
C CYS A 80 10.93 0.09 -16.07
N THR A 81 9.96 0.99 -15.92
CA THR A 81 10.17 2.45 -16.02
C THR A 81 11.08 2.92 -14.88
N PHE A 82 10.90 2.35 -13.70
CA PHE A 82 11.70 2.65 -12.52
C PHE A 82 12.37 1.36 -11.98
N PRO A 83 13.54 0.96 -12.53
CA PRO A 83 14.17 -0.32 -12.20
C PRO A 83 14.36 -0.59 -10.70
N ALA A 84 14.80 0.42 -9.93
CA ALA A 84 14.98 0.28 -8.48
C ALA A 84 13.66 0.03 -7.72
N ARG A 85 12.51 0.49 -8.25
CA ARG A 85 11.19 0.19 -7.70
C ARG A 85 10.83 -1.27 -7.96
N CYS A 86 11.05 -1.76 -9.18
CA CYS A 86 10.87 -3.16 -9.51
C CYS A 86 11.75 -4.06 -8.62
N GLU A 87 13.04 -3.74 -8.42
CA GLU A 87 13.91 -4.47 -7.50
C GLU A 87 13.36 -4.51 -6.05
N GLY A 88 12.77 -3.40 -5.59
CA GLY A 88 12.12 -3.32 -4.28
C GLY A 88 10.92 -4.26 -4.14
N VAL A 89 10.12 -4.41 -5.20
CA VAL A 89 8.99 -5.35 -5.22
C VAL A 89 9.47 -6.79 -5.39
N GLU A 90 10.41 -7.04 -6.30
CA GLU A 90 10.95 -8.36 -6.63
C GLU A 90 11.56 -9.02 -5.38
N TYR A 91 12.15 -8.25 -4.46
CA TYR A 91 12.58 -8.75 -3.16
C TYR A 91 11.47 -9.52 -2.42
N PHE A 92 10.24 -9.02 -2.41
CA PHE A 92 9.12 -9.68 -1.74
C PHE A 92 8.59 -10.85 -2.59
N LEU A 93 8.39 -10.63 -3.89
CA LEU A 93 7.85 -11.66 -4.78
C LEU A 93 8.71 -12.91 -4.84
N LEU A 94 10.03 -12.77 -4.92
CA LEU A 94 10.96 -13.90 -4.96
C LEU A 94 10.92 -14.77 -3.69
N ARG A 95 10.54 -14.20 -2.54
CA ARG A 95 10.36 -14.96 -1.30
C ARG A 95 9.05 -15.73 -1.25
N LEU A 96 8.03 -15.21 -1.93
CA LEU A 96 6.70 -15.82 -1.98
C LEU A 96 6.58 -16.81 -3.15
N ALA A 97 7.46 -16.74 -4.14
CA ALA A 97 7.39 -17.50 -5.38
C ALA A 97 7.20 -19.02 -5.18
N ALA A 98 7.85 -19.62 -4.18
CA ALA A 98 7.75 -21.05 -3.89
C ALA A 98 6.40 -21.47 -3.29
N GLU A 99 5.63 -20.51 -2.73
CA GLU A 99 4.35 -20.76 -2.04
C GLU A 99 3.14 -20.33 -2.87
N LEU A 100 3.37 -19.52 -3.91
CA LEU A 100 2.32 -18.96 -4.75
C LEU A 100 2.00 -19.87 -5.95
N PRO A 101 0.73 -19.94 -6.38
CA PRO A 101 0.35 -20.61 -7.61
C PRO A 101 0.75 -19.78 -8.84
N ASP A 102 0.64 -20.38 -10.02
CA ASP A 102 0.78 -19.66 -11.27
C ASP A 102 -0.18 -18.47 -11.34
N LEU A 103 0.36 -17.29 -11.68
CA LEU A 103 -0.40 -16.05 -11.75
C LEU A 103 0.23 -15.05 -12.71
N GLU A 104 -0.57 -14.11 -13.18
CA GLU A 104 -0.16 -12.98 -14.02
C GLU A 104 -0.80 -11.71 -13.47
N PHE A 105 -0.02 -10.63 -13.34
CA PHE A 105 -0.50 -9.35 -12.84
C PHE A 105 0.26 -8.18 -13.44
N VAL A 106 -0.39 -7.01 -13.44
CA VAL A 106 0.20 -5.76 -13.90
C VAL A 106 0.49 -4.86 -12.70
N LEU A 107 1.75 -4.47 -12.56
CA LEU A 107 2.23 -3.60 -11.50
C LEU A 107 2.53 -2.21 -12.04
N ASN A 108 1.82 -1.20 -11.54
CA ASN A 108 2.14 0.20 -11.79
C ASN A 108 3.35 0.62 -10.94
N ASP A 109 4.41 1.07 -11.61
CA ASP A 109 5.64 1.57 -11.00
C ASP A 109 5.70 3.11 -10.92
N TYR A 110 4.65 3.83 -11.33
CA TYR A 110 4.51 5.27 -11.20
C TYR A 110 3.94 5.70 -9.83
N ASP A 111 4.01 7.01 -9.55
CA ASP A 111 3.48 7.58 -8.30
C ASP A 111 1.95 7.67 -8.26
N TRP A 112 1.30 7.78 -9.42
CA TRP A 112 -0.13 8.03 -9.54
C TRP A 112 -0.89 6.75 -9.90
N PRO A 113 -2.09 6.52 -9.34
CA PRO A 113 -2.94 5.38 -9.72
C PRO A 113 -3.42 5.48 -11.17
N ARG A 114 -3.81 4.35 -11.75
CA ARG A 114 -4.07 4.22 -13.21
C ARG A 114 -5.55 4.05 -13.57
N VAL A 115 -6.34 3.45 -12.68
CA VAL A 115 -7.67 2.93 -13.02
C VAL A 115 -8.75 3.75 -12.35
N HIS A 116 -9.04 4.93 -12.89
CA HIS A 116 -10.14 5.76 -12.37
C HIS A 116 -11.49 5.05 -12.50
N VAL A 117 -12.35 5.15 -11.48
CA VAL A 117 -13.72 4.55 -11.43
C VAL A 117 -14.63 4.90 -12.62
N ASN A 118 -14.30 5.96 -13.38
CA ASN A 118 -15.10 6.44 -14.49
C ASN A 118 -14.55 6.04 -15.87
N THR A 119 -13.34 5.47 -15.96
CA THR A 119 -12.65 5.22 -17.22
C THR A 119 -13.43 4.27 -18.13
N ARG A 120 -13.95 3.15 -17.60
CA ARG A 120 -14.72 2.19 -18.41
C ARG A 120 -16.22 2.51 -18.49
N ARG A 121 -16.80 3.23 -17.53
CA ARG A 121 -18.18 3.76 -17.63
C ARG A 121 -18.37 4.69 -18.83
N LYS A 122 -17.38 5.55 -19.11
CA LYS A 122 -17.41 6.45 -20.28
C LYS A 122 -17.35 5.71 -21.61
N ALA A 123 -16.78 4.51 -21.64
CA ALA A 123 -16.66 3.69 -22.85
C ALA A 123 -17.96 2.95 -23.24
N LYS A 124 -19.06 3.09 -22.46
CA LYS A 124 -20.34 2.35 -22.63
C LYS A 124 -20.19 0.82 -22.64
N VAL A 125 -19.09 0.29 -22.10
CA VAL A 125 -18.87 -1.14 -21.95
C VAL A 125 -18.99 -1.46 -20.47
N GLU A 126 -20.00 -2.27 -20.11
CA GLU A 126 -20.18 -2.82 -18.76
C GLU A 126 -19.15 -3.94 -18.55
N THR A 127 -17.88 -3.55 -18.37
CA THR A 127 -16.76 -4.47 -18.08
C THR A 127 -16.17 -4.15 -16.71
N SER A 128 -15.69 -5.20 -16.04
CA SER A 128 -14.88 -5.09 -14.82
C SER A 128 -13.74 -4.09 -15.01
N PRO A 129 -13.31 -3.39 -13.94
CA PRO A 129 -12.15 -2.51 -14.00
C PRO A 129 -10.89 -3.29 -14.42
N LEU A 130 -9.82 -2.56 -14.76
CA LEU A 130 -8.52 -3.16 -15.02
C LEU A 130 -7.84 -3.56 -13.69
N PRO A 131 -7.32 -4.79 -13.55
CA PRO A 131 -6.66 -5.26 -12.33
C PRO A 131 -5.20 -4.78 -12.29
N VAL A 132 -4.99 -3.51 -11.94
CA VAL A 132 -3.66 -2.89 -11.84
C VAL A 132 -3.29 -2.71 -10.38
N PHE A 133 -2.08 -3.13 -10.01
CA PHE A 133 -1.54 -2.93 -8.67
C PHE A 133 -0.81 -1.59 -8.58
N SER A 134 -1.20 -0.71 -7.66
CA SER A 134 -0.57 0.59 -7.40
C SER A 134 -0.29 0.77 -5.90
N PHE A 135 0.80 1.43 -5.50
CA PHE A 135 1.12 1.55 -4.07
C PHE A 135 0.22 2.54 -3.31
N SER A 136 -0.49 3.43 -4.02
CA SER A 136 -1.32 4.49 -3.45
C SER A 136 -2.53 4.77 -4.34
N LYS A 137 -3.66 5.14 -3.72
CA LYS A 137 -4.90 5.56 -4.40
C LYS A 137 -5.86 6.35 -3.49
N THR A 138 -6.88 6.95 -4.09
CA THR A 138 -8.08 7.45 -3.40
C THR A 138 -9.29 6.55 -3.71
N LEU A 139 -10.47 6.90 -3.18
CA LEU A 139 -11.74 6.25 -3.54
C LEU A 139 -12.14 6.41 -5.01
N ASP A 140 -11.47 7.30 -5.75
CA ASP A 140 -11.72 7.54 -7.17
C ASP A 140 -11.04 6.54 -8.10
N TYR A 141 -10.34 5.54 -7.56
CA TYR A 141 -9.55 4.57 -8.31
C TYR A 141 -9.80 3.12 -7.86
N HIS A 142 -9.81 2.22 -8.85
CA HIS A 142 -9.97 0.77 -8.67
C HIS A 142 -8.64 0.01 -8.56
N ASP A 143 -7.50 0.69 -8.62
CA ASP A 143 -6.20 0.05 -8.43
C ASP A 143 -6.15 -0.79 -7.14
N ILE A 144 -5.43 -1.90 -7.15
CA ILE A 144 -5.26 -2.78 -6.00
C ILE A 144 -4.01 -2.31 -5.23
N ILE A 145 -4.15 -1.98 -3.95
CA ILE A 145 -3.01 -1.51 -3.15
C ILE A 145 -2.02 -2.66 -2.91
N TYR A 146 -0.73 -2.39 -3.13
CA TYR A 146 0.37 -3.25 -2.69
C TYR A 146 1.35 -2.48 -1.79
N PRO A 147 2.09 -3.16 -0.89
CA PRO A 147 3.14 -2.54 -0.10
C PRO A 147 4.22 -1.93 -1.00
N ALA A 148 4.47 -0.63 -0.86
CA ALA A 148 5.39 0.09 -1.73
C ALA A 148 6.80 -0.53 -1.77
N TRP A 149 7.44 -0.46 -2.94
CA TRP A 149 8.83 -0.87 -3.17
C TRP A 149 9.81 -0.39 -2.08
N SER A 150 9.59 0.83 -1.57
CA SER A 150 10.46 1.51 -0.60
C SER A 150 10.52 0.82 0.77
N PHE A 151 9.69 -0.18 1.07
CA PHE A 151 9.94 -1.05 2.21
C PHE A 151 11.29 -1.77 2.10
N TRP A 152 11.75 -2.04 0.87
CA TRP A 152 13.06 -2.61 0.59
C TRP A 152 14.00 -1.65 -0.15
N ALA A 153 13.60 -1.12 -1.31
CA ALA A 153 14.45 -0.30 -2.18
C ALA A 153 13.63 0.62 -3.12
N GLY A 154 14.30 1.52 -3.85
CA GLY A 154 13.65 2.31 -4.91
C GLY A 154 12.80 3.49 -4.45
N GLY A 155 12.86 3.86 -3.16
CA GLY A 155 12.28 5.11 -2.68
C GLY A 155 13.05 6.35 -3.18
N PRO A 156 12.61 7.56 -2.80
CA PRO A 156 13.22 8.80 -3.26
C PRO A 156 14.72 8.89 -2.92
N ALA A 157 15.55 9.28 -3.89
CA ALA A 157 16.98 9.53 -3.67
C ALA A 157 17.20 10.95 -3.16
N ILE A 158 17.87 11.06 -2.01
CA ILE A 158 18.28 12.33 -1.39
C ILE A 158 19.74 12.23 -0.95
N SER A 159 20.36 13.35 -0.55
CA SER A 159 21.78 13.37 -0.15
C SER A 159 22.13 12.35 0.96
N LEU A 160 21.22 12.14 1.91
CA LEU A 160 21.37 11.16 2.99
C LEU A 160 21.13 9.70 2.53
N TYR A 161 20.40 9.50 1.44
CA TYR A 161 20.04 8.20 0.88
C TYR A 161 20.32 8.17 -0.63
N PRO A 162 21.60 8.14 -1.05
CA PRO A 162 21.97 8.29 -2.46
C PRO A 162 21.47 7.13 -3.34
N LYS A 163 21.15 5.98 -2.73
CA LYS A 163 20.56 4.80 -3.41
C LYS A 163 19.03 4.76 -3.34
N GLY A 164 18.39 5.84 -2.89
CA GLY A 164 16.96 5.86 -2.58
C GLY A 164 16.67 5.43 -1.15
N ILE A 165 15.64 6.03 -0.55
CA ILE A 165 15.09 5.58 0.73
C ILE A 165 14.61 4.12 0.58
N GLY A 166 14.90 3.29 1.56
CA GLY A 166 14.65 1.85 1.51
C GLY A 166 14.85 1.23 2.89
N ARG A 167 14.95 -0.10 2.92
CA ARG A 167 15.38 -0.87 4.10
C ARG A 167 14.61 -0.49 5.36
N TRP A 168 13.28 -0.56 5.28
CA TRP A 168 12.40 -0.25 6.41
C TRP A 168 12.75 -1.05 7.66
N ASN A 169 13.28 -2.27 7.49
CA ASN A 169 13.78 -3.09 8.58
C ASN A 169 14.92 -2.45 9.39
N GLN A 170 15.85 -1.75 8.73
CA GLN A 170 16.94 -1.04 9.39
C GLN A 170 16.47 0.33 9.91
N LEU A 171 15.66 1.03 9.12
CA LEU A 171 15.15 2.34 9.48
C LEU A 171 14.31 2.29 10.77
N ARG A 172 13.46 1.27 10.95
CA ARG A 172 12.70 1.10 12.20
C ARG A 172 13.60 0.93 13.43
N GLU A 173 14.73 0.23 13.31
CA GLU A 173 15.67 0.04 14.43
C GLU A 173 16.35 1.36 14.79
N GLN A 174 16.79 2.11 13.77
CA GLN A 174 17.41 3.43 13.94
C GLN A 174 16.44 4.45 14.57
N ILE A 175 15.19 4.50 14.09
CA ILE A 175 14.15 5.37 14.66
C ILE A 175 13.87 4.97 16.12
N THR A 176 13.77 3.66 16.39
CA THR A 176 13.52 3.16 17.75
C THR A 176 14.65 3.54 18.69
N GLU A 177 15.91 3.39 18.28
CA GLU A 177 17.05 3.77 19.11
C GLU A 177 17.12 5.28 19.35
N SER A 178 16.98 6.08 18.28
CA SER A 178 16.94 7.55 18.39
C SER A 178 15.77 8.03 19.27
N SER A 179 14.63 7.33 19.27
CA SER A 179 13.49 7.69 20.12
C SER A 179 13.79 7.61 21.63
N LYS A 180 14.74 6.75 22.05
CA LYS A 180 15.17 6.62 23.45
C LYS A 180 16.01 7.82 23.90
N GLU A 181 16.80 8.38 22.99
CA GLU A 181 17.61 9.57 23.25
C GLU A 181 16.73 10.84 23.38
N PHE A 182 15.62 10.87 22.65
CA PHE A 182 14.67 11.99 22.58
C PHE A 182 13.26 11.61 23.08
N PRO A 183 13.08 11.34 24.39
CA PRO A 183 11.77 11.15 25.01
C PRO A 183 10.90 12.42 24.85
N TRP A 184 9.59 12.28 25.05
CA TRP A 184 8.59 13.31 24.75
C TRP A 184 8.96 14.68 25.33
N GLU A 185 9.37 14.72 26.60
CA GLU A 185 9.70 15.94 27.35
C GLU A 185 10.96 16.64 26.82
N LYS A 186 11.83 15.93 26.09
CA LYS A 186 13.04 16.49 25.45
C LYS A 186 12.80 16.97 24.03
N LYS A 187 11.66 16.66 23.40
CA LYS A 187 11.36 17.11 22.04
C LYS A 187 11.15 18.63 22.04
N LYS A 188 11.69 19.31 21.03
CA LYS A 188 11.54 20.78 20.91
C LYS A 188 10.07 21.12 20.65
N SER A 189 9.48 21.95 21.51
CA SER A 189 8.12 22.47 21.32
C SER A 189 8.13 23.60 20.30
N ILE A 190 8.08 23.23 19.02
CA ILE A 190 7.92 24.16 17.89
C ILE A 190 6.53 23.90 17.31
N GLY A 191 5.64 24.88 17.43
CA GLY A 191 4.26 24.85 16.98
C GLY A 191 3.72 26.26 16.81
#